data_AF-A0AAU6EH97-F1
#
_entry.id   AF-A0AAU6EH97-F1
#
_cell.length_a   1.000
_cell.length_b   1.000
_cell.length_c   1.000
_cell.angle_alpha   90.00
_cell.angle_beta   90.00
_cell.angle_gamma   90.00
#
_symmetry.space_group_name_H-M   'P 1'
#
loop_
_entity.id
_entity.type
_entity.pdbx_description
1 polymer ?
#
loop_
_entity_poly.entity_id
_entity_poly.type
_entity_poly.pdbx_seq_one_letter_code
_entity_poly.pdbx_strand_id
1 'polypeptide(L)'
;MKILDSVLTAVILLSVTVFLAYIGLYYFDFGLFTTLPESITGFFTRNGALQYVALGLLVAALIAKPFVGRAIKRREAEKRI
;
A
#
# COMPACT_ATOMS: atom_id res chain seq x y z
N MET A 1 12.97 11.95 8.10
CA MET A 1 12.44 11.94 6.72
C MET A 1 12.70 10.63 5.98
N LYS A 2 13.87 9.98 6.08
CA LYS A 2 14.08 8.64 5.50
C LYS A 2 13.07 7.58 5.98
N ILE A 3 12.75 7.59 7.29
CA ILE A 3 11.72 6.71 7.87
C ILE A 3 10.36 6.93 7.19
N LEU A 4 10.00 8.19 6.87
CA LEU A 4 8.73 8.50 6.21
C LEU A 4 8.69 7.91 4.79
N ASP A 5 9.78 7.98 4.03
CA ASP A 5 9.88 7.35 2.70
C ASP A 5 9.80 5.81 2.77
N SER A 6 10.44 5.20 3.77
CA SER A 6 10.31 3.76 4.03
C SER A 6 8.88 3.36 4.39
N VAL A 7 8.21 4.13 5.25
CA VAL A 7 6.80 3.91 5.61
C VAL A 7 5.89 4.04 4.40
N LEU A 8 6.06 5.08 3.58
CA LEU A 8 5.31 5.25 2.34
C LEU A 8 5.50 4.07 1.38
N THR A 9 6.72 3.55 1.29
CA THR A 9 7.01 2.36 0.48
C THR A 9 6.31 1.11 1.03
N ALA A 10 6.34 0.90 2.34
CA ALA A 10 5.64 -0.21 2.98
C ALA A 10 4.12 -0.10 2.79
N VAL A 11 3.55 1.10 2.94
CA VAL A 11 2.12 1.35 2.71
C VAL A 11 1.74 1.08 1.26
N ILE A 12 2.56 1.52 0.29
CA ILE A 12 2.33 1.22 -1.13
C ILE A 12 2.32 -0.30 -1.36
N LEU A 13 3.34 -1.02 -0.90
CA LEU A 13 3.43 -2.47 -1.08
C LEU A 13 2.23 -3.18 -0.47
N LEU A 14 1.92 -2.87 0.79
CA LEU A 14 0.78 -3.46 1.49
C LEU A 14 -0.55 -3.17 0.77
N SER A 15 -0.75 -1.92 0.33
CA SER A 15 -1.97 -1.53 -0.38
C SER A 15 -2.11 -2.23 -1.73
N VAL A 16 -1.02 -2.33 -2.51
CA VAL A 16 -1.01 -3.09 -3.77
C VAL A 16 -1.31 -4.56 -3.52
N THR A 17 -0.67 -5.18 -2.53
CA THR A 17 -0.88 -6.60 -2.22
C THR A 17 -2.34 -6.87 -1.83
N VAL A 18 -2.92 -6.05 -0.95
CA VAL A 18 -4.33 -6.20 -0.55
C VAL A 18 -5.25 -6.01 -1.76
N PHE A 19 -5.02 -4.97 -2.57
CA PHE A 19 -5.84 -4.70 -3.74
C PHE A 19 -5.77 -5.84 -4.78
N LEU A 20 -4.58 -6.36 -5.05
CA LEU A 20 -4.39 -7.52 -5.93
C LEU A 20 -5.02 -8.79 -5.37
N ALA A 21 -5.00 -8.99 -4.04
CA ALA A 21 -5.67 -10.12 -3.40
C ALA A 21 -7.19 -10.07 -3.60
N TYR A 22 -7.80 -8.87 -3.54
CA TYR A 22 -9.22 -8.70 -3.90
C TYR A 22 -9.48 -8.99 -5.37
N ILE A 23 -8.63 -8.52 -6.29
CA ILE A 23 -8.79 -8.81 -7.72
C ILE A 23 -8.70 -10.31 -8.00
N GLY A 24 -7.68 -10.97 -7.44
CA GLY A 24 -7.49 -12.42 -7.60
C GLY A 24 -8.70 -13.21 -7.11
N LEU A 25 -9.25 -12.84 -5.95
CA LEU A 25 -10.45 -13.44 -5.40
C LEU A 25 -11.68 -13.23 -6.30
N TYR A 26 -11.98 -11.99 -6.68
CA TYR A 26 -13.23 -11.67 -7.37
C TYR A 26 -13.27 -12.06 -8.85
N TYR A 27 -12.13 -12.03 -9.54
CA TYR A 27 -12.09 -12.21 -11.00
C TYR A 27 -11.51 -13.56 -11.43
N PHE A 28 -10.67 -14.19 -10.62
CA PHE A 28 -9.90 -15.37 -11.01
C PHE A 28 -10.02 -16.54 -10.02
N ASP A 29 -10.74 -16.36 -8.91
CA ASP A 29 -10.89 -17.34 -7.82
C ASP A 29 -9.53 -17.90 -7.33
N PHE A 30 -8.51 -17.04 -7.32
CA PHE A 30 -7.12 -17.40 -7.10
C PHE A 30 -6.41 -16.35 -6.24
N GLY A 31 -5.40 -16.75 -5.46
CA GLY A 31 -4.49 -15.84 -4.77
C GLY A 31 -4.50 -15.91 -3.24
N LEU A 32 -4.05 -14.85 -2.60
CA LEU A 32 -3.82 -14.81 -1.15
C LEU A 32 -5.09 -15.07 -0.33
N PHE A 33 -6.24 -14.54 -0.77
CA PHE A 33 -7.49 -14.71 -0.02
C PHE A 33 -8.13 -16.09 -0.18
N THR A 34 -7.77 -16.86 -1.21
CA THR A 34 -8.25 -18.24 -1.38
C THR A 34 -7.34 -19.27 -0.72
N THR A 35 -6.08 -18.93 -0.47
CA THR A 35 -5.07 -19.82 0.13
C THR A 35 -4.93 -19.67 1.64
N LEU A 36 -5.27 -18.50 2.20
CA LEU A 36 -5.18 -18.24 3.63
C LEU A 36 -6.47 -18.65 4.37
N PRO A 37 -6.36 -19.07 5.65
CA PRO A 37 -7.51 -19.45 6.45
C PRO A 37 -8.44 -18.27 6.74
N GLU A 38 -9.73 -18.56 6.94
CA GLU A 38 -10.78 -17.56 7.15
C GLU A 38 -10.52 -16.66 8.37
N SER A 39 -9.80 -17.14 9.38
CA SER A 39 -9.38 -16.32 10.53
C SER A 39 -8.55 -15.07 10.13
N ILE A 40 -7.85 -15.13 8.99
CA ILE A 40 -7.02 -14.04 8.47
C ILE A 40 -7.77 -13.27 7.37
N THR A 41 -8.42 -13.99 6.46
CA THR A 41 -9.06 -13.39 5.27
C THR A 41 -10.47 -12.89 5.54
N GLY A 42 -11.14 -13.43 6.54
CA GLY A 42 -12.54 -13.14 6.87
C GLY A 42 -12.81 -11.67 7.14
N PHE A 43 -11.89 -10.95 7.77
CA PHE A 43 -12.02 -9.50 7.97
C PHE A 43 -12.07 -8.73 6.63
N PHE A 44 -11.24 -9.14 5.67
CA PHE A 44 -11.15 -8.54 4.35
C PHE A 44 -12.35 -8.94 3.49
N THR A 45 -12.69 -10.22 3.43
CA THR A 45 -13.76 -10.72 2.56
C THR A 45 -15.16 -10.30 3.03
N ARG A 46 -15.38 -10.11 4.35
CA ARG A 46 -16.65 -9.59 4.89
C ARG A 46 -16.86 -8.10 4.59
N ASN A 47 -15.78 -7.34 4.36
CA ASN A 47 -15.84 -5.90 4.13
C ASN A 47 -15.24 -5.54 2.77
N GLY A 48 -16.01 -5.72 1.70
CA GLY A 48 -15.60 -5.35 0.34
C GLY A 48 -15.18 -3.88 0.17
N ALA A 49 -15.64 -3.00 1.07
CA ALA A 49 -15.22 -1.59 1.12
C ALA A 49 -13.70 -1.42 1.31
N LEU A 50 -13.02 -2.36 1.96
CA LEU A 50 -11.58 -2.31 2.20
C LEU A 50 -10.75 -2.35 0.91
N GLN A 51 -11.29 -2.92 -0.18
CA GLN A 51 -10.66 -2.84 -1.50
C GLN A 51 -10.48 -1.39 -1.95
N TYR A 52 -11.50 -0.55 -1.77
CA TYR A 52 -11.44 0.87 -2.13
C TYR A 52 -10.59 1.68 -1.15
N VAL A 53 -10.57 1.30 0.13
CA VAL A 53 -9.66 1.90 1.12
C VAL A 53 -8.20 1.63 0.75
N ALA A 54 -7.87 0.39 0.37
CA ALA A 54 -6.54 0.02 -0.11
C ALA A 54 -6.17 0.80 -1.38
N LEU A 55 -7.10 0.94 -2.34
CA LEU A 55 -6.88 1.73 -3.54
C LEU A 55 -6.65 3.22 -3.22
N GLY A 56 -7.45 3.80 -2.32
CA GLY A 56 -7.31 5.19 -1.89
C GLY A 56 -5.97 5.44 -1.19
N LEU A 57 -5.56 4.55 -0.29
CA LEU A 57 -4.26 4.59 0.38
C LEU A 57 -3.10 4.47 -0.63
N LEU A 58 -3.22 3.57 -1.59
CA LEU A 58 -2.24 3.40 -2.65
C LEU A 58 -2.05 4.69 -3.45
N VAL A 59 -3.14 5.30 -3.92
CA VAL A 59 -3.10 6.54 -4.69
C VAL A 59 -2.51 7.68 -3.86
N ALA A 60 -2.96 7.85 -2.62
CA ALA A 60 -2.45 8.88 -1.73
C ALA A 60 -0.93 8.71 -1.47
N ALA A 61 -0.49 7.48 -1.23
CA ALA A 61 0.91 7.17 -0.98
C ALA A 61 1.78 7.37 -2.24
N LEU A 62 1.29 6.99 -3.41
CA LEU A 62 1.97 7.23 -4.68
C LEU A 62 2.13 8.72 -4.98
N ILE A 63 1.10 9.53 -4.68
CA ILE A 63 1.16 10.99 -4.83
C ILE A 63 2.17 11.57 -3.84
N ALA A 64 2.14 11.16 -2.58
CA ALA A 64 2.99 11.72 -1.53
C ALA A 64 4.49 11.36 -1.67
N LYS A 65 4.81 10.16 -2.19
CA LYS A 65 6.19 9.67 -2.32
C LYS A 65 7.15 10.60 -3.08
N PRO A 66 6.83 11.13 -4.28
CA PRO A 66 7.71 12.07 -4.97
C PRO A 66 7.94 13.38 -4.19
N PHE A 67 6.93 13.88 -3.46
CA PHE A 67 7.11 15.08 -2.63
C PHE A 67 8.06 14.82 -1.47
N VAL A 68 7.91 13.67 -0.78
CA VAL A 68 8.81 13.28 0.32
C VAL A 68 10.23 13.04 -0.19
N GLY A 69 10.39 12.36 -1.33
CA GLY A 69 11.70 12.13 -1.95
C GLY A 69 12.41 13.44 -2.33
N ARG A 70 11.69 14.41 -2.90
CA ARG A 70 12.22 15.75 -3.19
C ARG A 70 12.62 16.51 -1.93
N ALA A 71 11.80 16.44 -0.88
CA ALA A 71 12.10 17.08 0.41
C ALA A 71 13.35 16.49 1.08
N ILE A 72 13.56 15.17 0.98
CA ILE A 72 14.79 14.51 1.46
C ILE A 72 16.01 15.04 0.70
N LYS A 73 15.96 15.03 -0.64
CA LYS A 73 17.08 15.52 -1.48
C LYS A 73 17.42 16.98 -1.17
N ARG A 74 16.42 17.83 -0.97
CA ARG A 74 16.62 19.24 -0.61
C ARG A 74 17.34 19.40 0.73
N ARG A 75 16.95 18.65 1.76
CA ARG A 75 17.64 18.68 3.07
C ARG A 75 19.05 18.09 3.02
N GLU A 76 19.29 17.07 2.20
CA GLU A 76 20.63 16.51 2.01
C GLU A 76 21.57 17.48 1.29
N ALA A 77 21.05 18.32 0.39
CA ALA A 77 21.81 19.39 -0.26
C ALA A 77 22.15 20.54 0.71
N GLU A 78 21.18 21.00 1.52
CA GLU A 78 21.39 22.06 2.53
C GLU A 78 22.41 21.64 3.61
N LYS A 79 22.47 20.35 3.98
CA LYS A 79 23.40 19.86 5.01
C LYS A 79 24.85 19.68 4.51
N ARG A 80 25.11 19.78 3.21
CA ARG A 80 26.44 19.64 2.59
C ARG A 80 27.13 20.99 2.31
N ILE A 81 26.43 22.10 2.57
CA ILE A 81 26.94 23.48 2.52
C ILE A 81 27.30 23.87 3.95
#